data_AF-A0A956Q7V6-F1
#
_entry.id   AF-A0A956Q7V6-F1
#
_cell.length_a   1.000
_cell.length_b   1.000
_cell.length_c   1.000
_cell.angle_alpha   90.00
_cell.angle_beta   90.00
_cell.angle_gamma   90.00
#
_symmetry.space_group_name_H-M   'P 1'
#
loop_
_entity.id
_entity.type
_entity.pdbx_description
1 polymer ?
#
loop_
_entity_poly.entity_id
_entity_poly.type
_entity_poly.pdbx_seq_one_letter_code
_entity_poly.pdbx_strand_id
1 'polypeptide(L)' 'ANPCDVALSLARSNVKVRVNSVGFGIKDPVAQDQLRCVAAATKGRFYDAQTAAQLADGLNKSMTSVNAKIVGH' A
#
# COMPACT_ATOMS: atom_id res chain seq x y z
N ALA A 1 -13.93 -9.58 -9.06
CA ALA A 1 -14.03 -9.07 -7.68
C ALA A 1 -13.23 -7.79 -7.58
N ASN A 2 -13.76 -6.73 -6.96
CA ASN A 2 -13.02 -5.50 -6.74
C ASN A 2 -12.11 -5.68 -5.51
N PRO A 3 -10.78 -5.53 -5.63
CA PRO A 3 -9.86 -5.74 -4.51
C PRO A 3 -10.12 -4.76 -3.34
N CYS A 4 -10.70 -3.59 -3.61
CA CYS A 4 -11.15 -2.64 -2.61
C CYS A 4 -12.19 -3.23 -1.65
N ASP A 5 -13.18 -3.98 -2.17
CA ASP A 5 -14.26 -4.57 -1.35
C ASP A 5 -13.72 -5.62 -0.37
N VAL A 6 -12.70 -6.36 -0.80
CA VAL A 6 -12.00 -7.33 0.05
C VAL A 6 -11.26 -6.61 1.17
N ALA A 7 -10.51 -5.55 0.84
CA ALA A 7 -9.79 -4.76 1.83
C ALA A 7 -10.72 -4.08 2.85
N LEU A 8 -11.87 -3.57 2.40
CA LEU A 8 -12.91 -3.01 3.28
C LEU A 8 -13.51 -4.09 4.19
N SER A 9 -13.73 -5.30 3.68
CA SER A 9 -14.20 -6.42 4.49
C SER A 9 -13.19 -6.82 5.56
N LEU A 10 -11.89 -6.86 5.24
CA LEU A 10 -10.82 -7.10 6.22
C LEU A 10 -10.80 -6.05 7.34
N ALA A 11 -10.99 -4.78 6.99
CA ALA A 11 -11.07 -3.69 7.96
C ALA A 11 -12.28 -3.85 8.92
N ARG A 12 -13.43 -4.32 8.41
CA ARG A 12 -14.64 -4.59 9.20
C ARG A 12 -14.49 -5.80 10.12
N SER A 13 -13.76 -6.82 9.69
CA SER A 13 -13.50 -8.03 10.48
C SER A 13 -12.51 -7.82 11.63
N ASN A 14 -12.08 -6.57 11.90
CA ASN A 14 -11.12 -6.20 12.95
C ASN A 14 -9.77 -6.92 12.84
N VAL A 15 -9.43 -7.40 11.63
CA VAL A 15 -8.14 -8.01 11.34
C VAL A 15 -7.11 -6.88 11.26
N LYS A 16 -6.12 -6.91 12.15
CA LYS A 16 -5.05 -5.90 12.21
C LYS A 16 -4.00 -6.13 11.12
N VAL A 17 -4.41 -5.99 9.87
CA VAL A 17 -3.52 -6.07 8.69
C VAL A 17 -3.36 -4.69 8.09
N ARG A 18 -2.12 -4.36 7.73
CA ARG A 18 -1.75 -3.13 7.01
C ARG A 18 -1.18 -3.51 5.65
N VAL A 19 -1.74 -2.96 4.58
CA VAL A 19 -1.29 -3.22 3.21
C VAL A 19 -0.75 -1.93 2.61
N ASN A 20 0.55 -1.88 2.36
CA ASN A 20 1.14 -0.87 1.49
C ASN A 20 1.16 -1.42 0.05
N SER A 21 0.88 -0.59 -0.94
CA SER A 21 0.85 -0.97 -2.36
C SER A 21 1.75 -0.07 -3.19
N VAL A 22 2.54 -0.65 -4.08
CA VAL A 22 3.37 0.08 -5.06
C VAL A 22 2.86 -0.26 -6.44
N GLY A 23 2.26 0.71 -7.12
CA GLY A 23 1.81 0.56 -8.51
C GLY A 23 2.97 0.89 -9.45
N PHE A 24 3.54 -0.12 -10.13
CA PHE A 24 4.66 0.09 -11.04
C PHE A 24 4.22 0.09 -12.50
N GLY A 25 4.37 1.24 -13.18
CA GLY A 25 4.06 1.39 -14.60
C GLY A 25 2.57 1.20 -14.94
N ILE A 26 1.67 1.38 -13.97
CA ILE A 26 0.23 1.24 -14.18
C ILE A 26 -0.29 2.47 -14.92
N LYS A 27 -0.89 2.24 -16.08
CA LYS A 27 -1.52 3.29 -16.92
C LYS A 27 -3.03 3.39 -16.75
N ASP A 28 -3.65 2.33 -16.27
CA ASP A 28 -5.09 2.29 -16.04
C ASP A 28 -5.44 3.03 -14.73
N PRO A 29 -6.17 4.16 -14.81
CA PRO A 29 -6.56 4.91 -13.62
C PRO A 29 -7.47 4.10 -12.68
N VAL A 30 -8.28 3.18 -13.21
CA VAL A 30 -9.14 2.31 -12.40
C VAL A 30 -8.29 1.37 -11.55
N ALA A 31 -7.24 0.79 -12.13
CA ALA A 31 -6.30 -0.06 -11.41
C ALA A 31 -5.54 0.72 -10.33
N GLN A 32 -5.13 1.96 -10.61
CA GLN A 32 -4.49 2.83 -9.61
C GLN A 32 -5.44 3.13 -8.44
N ASP A 33 -6.70 3.46 -8.72
CA ASP A 33 -7.70 3.76 -7.68
C ASP A 33 -8.06 2.53 -6.84
N GLN A 34 -8.12 1.36 -7.46
CA GLN A 34 -8.30 0.09 -6.74
C GLN A 34 -7.17 -0.17 -5.74
N LEU A 35 -5.90 -0.02 -6.17
CA LEU A 35 -4.74 -0.20 -5.28
C LEU A 35 -4.67 0.87 -4.19
N ARG A 36 -5.06 2.11 -4.51
CA ARG A 36 -5.20 3.20 -3.54
C ARG A 36 -6.23 2.88 -2.48
N CYS A 37 -7.40 2.36 -2.87
CA CYS A 37 -8.43 1.94 -1.92
C CYS A 37 -7.91 0.84 -0.99
N VAL A 38 -7.29 -0.21 -1.52
CA VAL A 38 -6.77 -1.33 -0.71
C VAL A 38 -5.83 -0.83 0.38
N ALA A 39 -4.92 0.07 0.02
CA ALA A 39 -4.01 0.66 1.00
C ALA A 39 -4.76 1.51 2.03
N ALA A 40 -5.69 2.36 1.60
CA ALA A 40 -6.44 3.23 2.50
C ALA A 40 -7.31 2.43 3.50
N ALA A 41 -8.03 1.41 3.03
CA ALA A 41 -8.90 0.57 3.84
C ALA A 41 -8.14 -0.14 4.98
N THR A 42 -6.87 -0.46 4.75
CA THR A 42 -6.01 -1.17 5.71
C THR A 42 -5.03 -0.23 6.43
N LYS A 43 -5.23 1.09 6.35
CA LYS A 43 -4.36 2.13 6.95
C LYS A 43 -2.90 2.07 6.46
N GLY A 44 -2.68 1.53 5.27
CA GLY A 44 -1.41 1.56 4.56
C GLY A 44 -1.28 2.76 3.63
N ARG A 45 -0.31 2.68 2.73
CA ARG A 45 0.03 3.75 1.77
C ARG A 45 0.15 3.18 0.37
N PHE A 46 -0.37 3.93 -0.61
CA PHE A 46 -0.15 3.68 -2.02
C PHE A 46 0.99 4.56 -2.52
N TYR A 47 1.87 3.98 -3.32
CA TYR A 47 2.97 4.65 -4.01
C TYR A 47 2.84 4.40 -5.51
N ASP A 48 2.70 5.46 -6.29
CA ASP A 48 2.73 5.37 -7.75
C ASP A 48 4.19 5.47 -8.21
N ALA A 49 4.64 4.48 -9.00
CA ALA A 49 6.00 4.38 -9.47
C ALA A 49 6.02 4.21 -10.99
N GLN A 50 6.69 5.14 -11.67
CA GLN A 50 6.84 5.15 -13.13
C GLN A 50 8.26 4.79 -13.57
N THR A 51 9.20 4.67 -12.64
CA THR A 51 10.61 4.32 -12.91
C THR A 51 11.13 3.31 -11.90
N ALA A 52 12.22 2.61 -12.24
CA ALA A 52 12.88 1.68 -11.32
C ALA A 52 13.31 2.37 -10.01
N ALA A 53 13.77 3.62 -10.10
CA ALA A 53 14.13 4.42 -8.92
C ALA A 53 12.91 4.70 -8.02
N GLN A 54 11.76 5.05 -8.62
CA GLN A 54 10.52 5.27 -7.88
C GLN A 54 9.96 3.97 -7.29
N LEU A 55 10.13 2.84 -7.97
CA LEU A 55 9.77 1.52 -7.44
C LEU A 55 10.61 1.20 -6.19
N ALA A 56 11.93 1.37 -6.27
CA ALA A 56 12.83 1.15 -5.13
C ALA A 56 12.48 2.07 -3.95
N ASP A 57 12.20 3.35 -4.21
CA ASP A 57 11.76 4.31 -3.20
C ASP A 57 10.42 3.92 -2.56
N GLY A 58 9.42 3.53 -3.36
CA GLY A 58 8.13 3.06 -2.88
C GLY A 58 8.24 1.82 -1.99
N LEU A 59 9.11 0.87 -2.34
CA LEU A 59 9.42 -0.30 -1.51
C LEU A 59 10.09 0.10 -0.20
N ASN A 60 11.11 0.97 -0.24
CA ASN A 60 11.79 1.46 0.96
C ASN A 60 10.83 2.19 1.92
N LYS A 61 9.95 3.04 1.38
CA LYS A 61 8.89 3.72 2.14
C LYS A 61 7.83 2.75 2.69
N SER A 62 7.56 1.65 1.98
CA SER A 62 6.63 0.62 2.43
C SER A 62 7.16 -0.20 3.61
N MET A 63 8.49 -0.33 3.72
CA MET A 63 9.16 -1.04 4.83
C MET A 63 9.35 -0.15 6.06
N THR A 64 9.44 1.16 5.88
CA THR A 64 9.57 2.11 6.98
C THR A 64 8.22 2.37 7.65
N SER A 65 7.87 1.53 8.60
CA SER A 65 6.81 1.82 9.55
C SER A 65 7.28 2.91 10.52
N VAL A 66 6.51 3.99 10.72
CA VAL A 66 6.75 5.00 11.78
C VAL A 66 6.64 4.44 13.22
N ASN A 67 6.54 3.12 13.35
CA ASN A 67 6.77 2.38 14.60
C ASN A 67 8.09 1.60 14.59
N ALA A 68 9.08 2.05 13.82
CA ALA A 68 10.46 1.73 14.10
C ALA A 68 10.89 2.54 15.33
N LYS A 69 10.58 2.02 16.52
CA LYS A 69 11.46 2.23 17.66
C LYS A 69 12.81 1.73 17.17
N ILE A 70 13.70 2.68 16.91
CA ILE A 70 15.04 2.50 16.40
C ILE A 70 15.70 1.44 17.28
N VAL A 71 15.82 0.20 16.80
CA VAL A 71 16.73 -0.76 17.41
C VAL A 71 18.10 -0.33 16.92
N GLY A 72 18.65 0.67 17.61
CA GLY A 72 20.09 0.82 17.70
C GLY A 72 20.62 -0.31 18.56
N HIS A 73 21.63 -1.01 18.05
CA HIS A 73 22.76 -1.55 18.79
C HIS A 73 23.97 -1.36 17.88
#